data_AF-A0A6A0AGF3-F1
#
_entry.id   AF-A0A6A0AGF3-F1
#
_cell.length_a   1.000
_cell.length_b   1.000
_cell.length_c   1.000
_cell.angle_alpha   90.00
_cell.angle_beta   90.00
_cell.angle_gamma   90.00
#
_symmetry.space_group_name_H-M   'P 1'
#
loop_
_entity.id
_entity.type
_entity.pdbx_description
1 polymer ?
#
loop_
_entity_poly.entity_id
_entity_poly.type
_entity_poly.pdbx_seq_one_letter_code
_entity_poly.pdbx_strand_id
1 'polypeptide(L)'
;MERQSLNVFRMRLMGAEVRPVHSGTATLKDATSEAIRDWVTNVETTHYILGSAAGPHPYPMIVRDFQSVIGRETRVQCQEKWGGLPDIVMACVGGGSNAIGIFNEFIDEDSVRLIGVE
;
A
#
# COMPACT_ATOMS: atom_id res chain seq x y z
N MET A 1 2.98 6.18 -19.15
CA MET A 1 4.45 6.01 -19.08
C MET A 1 5.17 7.36 -19.12
N GLU A 2 4.90 8.20 -20.12
CA GLU A 2 5.58 9.50 -20.30
C GLU A 2 5.52 10.42 -19.07
N ARG A 3 4.34 10.58 -18.46
CA ARG A 3 4.14 11.41 -17.25
C ARG A 3 4.96 10.99 -16.02
N GLN A 4 5.54 9.80 -16.02
CA GLN A 4 6.35 9.24 -14.92
C GLN A 4 7.67 8.67 -15.46
N SER A 5 8.21 9.25 -16.54
CA SER A 5 9.39 8.76 -17.27
C SER A 5 10.62 8.52 -16.38
N LEU A 6 10.85 9.40 -15.39
CA LEU A 6 11.96 9.25 -14.45
C LEU A 6 11.85 7.97 -13.59
N ASN A 7 10.63 7.61 -13.19
CA ASN A 7 10.41 6.37 -12.42
C ASN A 7 10.54 5.13 -13.31
N VAL A 8 10.10 5.20 -14.57
CA VAL A 8 10.35 4.14 -15.56
C VAL A 8 11.85 3.93 -15.77
N PHE A 9 12.61 5.01 -15.88
CA PHE A 9 14.06 4.95 -16.00
C PHE A 9 14.71 4.29 -14.78
N ARG A 10 14.31 4.69 -13.56
CA ARG A 10 14.81 4.08 -12.31
C ARG A 10 14.52 2.57 -12.23
N MET A 11 13.31 2.15 -12.60
CA MET A 11 12.95 0.72 -12.63
C MET A 11 13.88 -0.07 -13.56
N ARG A 12 14.13 0.45 -14.76
CA ARG A 12 15.05 -0.16 -15.74
C ARG A 12 16.50 -0.17 -15.26
N LEU A 13 16.93 0.90 -14.58
CA LEU A 13 18.28 0.97 -13.98
C LEU A 13 18.49 -0.12 -12.92
N MET A 14 17.43 -0.49 -12.19
CA MET A 14 17.44 -1.59 -11.22
C MET A 14 17.23 -2.98 -11.87
N GLY A 15 17.21 -3.08 -13.20
CA GLY A 15 17.05 -4.33 -13.94
C GLY A 15 15.62 -4.80 -14.14
N ALA A 16 14.61 -4.02 -13.76
CA ALA A 16 13.21 -4.39 -13.97
C ALA A 16 12.78 -4.18 -15.43
N GLU A 17 12.07 -5.15 -15.99
CA GLU A 17 11.33 -4.98 -17.24
C GLU A 17 10.07 -4.14 -16.98
N VAL A 18 9.82 -3.10 -17.79
CA VAL A 18 8.63 -2.24 -17.63
C VAL A 18 7.77 -2.35 -18.88
N ARG A 19 6.66 -3.08 -18.75
CA ARG A 19 5.69 -3.32 -19.83
C ARG A 19 4.56 -2.28 -19.79
N PRO A 20 4.38 -1.44 -20.82
CA PRO A 20 3.25 -0.52 -20.87
C PRO A 20 1.94 -1.27 -21.10
N VAL A 21 0.88 -0.87 -20.40
CA VAL A 21 -0.47 -1.38 -20.61
C VAL A 21 -1.27 -0.36 -21.41
N HIS A 22 -1.79 -0.82 -22.55
CA HIS A 22 -2.58 -0.02 -23.48
C HIS A 22 -4.07 -0.41 -23.48
N SER A 23 -4.45 -1.46 -22.73
CA SER A 23 -5.83 -1.88 -22.59
C SER A 23 -6.63 -0.89 -21.73
N GLY A 24 -7.94 -0.82 -21.99
CA GLY A 24 -8.88 -0.01 -21.21
C GLY A 24 -8.52 1.48 -21.22
N THR A 25 -8.48 2.08 -20.03
CA THR A 25 -8.15 3.50 -19.83
C THR A 25 -6.65 3.77 -19.72
N ALA A 26 -5.82 2.72 -19.81
CA ALA A 26 -4.37 2.78 -19.57
C ALA A 26 -4.03 3.42 -18.20
N THR A 27 -4.82 3.11 -17.18
CA THR A 27 -4.61 3.58 -15.79
C THR A 27 -4.15 2.45 -14.87
N LEU A 28 -4.01 2.76 -13.57
CA LEU A 28 -3.56 1.79 -12.56
C LEU A 28 -4.43 0.52 -12.55
N LYS A 29 -5.75 0.67 -12.64
CA LYS A 29 -6.70 -0.45 -12.65
C LYS A 29 -6.42 -1.44 -13.79
N ASP A 30 -6.13 -0.92 -14.98
CA ASP A 30 -5.85 -1.73 -16.16
C ASP A 30 -4.51 -2.47 -15.98
N ALA A 31 -3.49 -1.76 -15.47
CA ALA A 31 -2.18 -2.37 -15.17
C ALA A 31 -2.27 -3.50 -14.12
N THR A 32 -3.04 -3.30 -13.05
CA THR A 32 -3.30 -4.34 -12.04
C THR A 32 -4.01 -5.55 -12.66
N SER A 33 -4.96 -5.32 -13.56
CA SER A 33 -5.71 -6.39 -14.22
C SER A 33 -4.81 -7.23 -15.12
N GLU A 34 -3.92 -6.62 -15.91
CA GLU A 34 -2.94 -7.36 -16.71
C GLU A 34 -1.92 -8.11 -15.84
N ALA A 35 -1.47 -7.51 -14.73
CA ALA A 35 -0.53 -8.18 -13.83
C ALA A 35 -1.13 -9.43 -13.18
N ILE A 36 -2.42 -9.40 -12.81
CA ILE A 36 -3.13 -10.59 -12.29
C ILE A 36 -3.26 -11.66 -13.38
N ARG A 37 -3.56 -11.27 -14.64
CA ARG A 37 -3.62 -12.23 -15.76
C ARG A 37 -2.28 -12.93 -16.01
N ASP A 38 -1.19 -12.16 -15.99
CA ASP A 38 0.16 -12.70 -16.12
C ASP A 38 0.45 -13.69 -14.97
N TRP A 39 0.18 -13.27 -13.74
CA TRP A 39 0.41 -14.11 -12.56
C TRP A 39 -0.37 -15.43 -12.58
N VAL A 40 -1.65 -15.41 -12.96
CA VAL A 40 -2.46 -16.63 -13.08
C VAL A 40 -1.86 -17.62 -14.09
N THR A 41 -1.22 -17.10 -15.15
CA THR A 41 -0.57 -17.92 -16.17
C THR A 41 0.78 -18.46 -15.71
N ASN A 42 1.47 -17.76 -14.80
CA ASN A 42 2.85 -18.04 -14.38
C ASN A 42 2.98 -18.35 -12.87
N VAL A 43 1.91 -18.86 -12.24
CA VAL A 43 1.78 -18.97 -10.78
C VAL A 43 2.90 -19.77 -10.10
N GLU A 44 3.46 -20.77 -10.79
CA GLU A 44 4.51 -21.64 -10.26
C GLU A 44 5.88 -20.95 -10.12
N THR A 45 6.14 -19.94 -10.96
CA THR A 45 7.45 -19.29 -11.07
C THR A 45 7.42 -17.81 -10.70
N THR A 46 6.22 -17.24 -10.57
CA THR A 46 6.02 -15.80 -10.37
C THR A 46 5.25 -15.53 -9.09
N HIS A 47 5.82 -14.69 -8.24
CA HIS A 47 5.11 -14.13 -7.10
C HIS A 47 4.56 -12.74 -7.45
N TYR A 48 3.25 -12.57 -7.34
CA TYR A 48 2.61 -11.28 -7.56
C TYR A 48 2.71 -10.38 -6.32
N ILE A 49 3.40 -9.25 -6.44
CA ILE A 49 3.56 -8.27 -5.37
C ILE A 49 2.48 -7.19 -5.51
N LEU A 50 1.43 -7.29 -4.69
CA LEU A 50 0.37 -6.28 -4.65
C LEU A 50 0.77 -5.11 -3.73
N GLY A 51 0.80 -3.90 -4.27
CA GLY A 51 1.33 -2.71 -3.58
C GLY A 51 0.37 -1.96 -2.66
N SER A 52 -0.85 -2.47 -2.43
CA SER A 52 -1.82 -1.81 -1.54
C SER A 52 -2.72 -2.80 -0.81
N ALA A 53 -3.42 -2.34 0.24
CA ALA A 53 -4.30 -3.15 1.07
C ALA A 53 -5.64 -3.41 0.36
N ALA A 54 -5.53 -4.07 -0.80
CA ALA A 54 -6.61 -4.35 -1.72
C ALA A 54 -6.47 -5.78 -2.27
N GLY A 55 -7.29 -6.12 -3.26
CA GLY A 55 -7.24 -7.44 -3.89
C GLY A 55 -7.84 -8.56 -3.03
N PRO A 56 -7.75 -9.81 -3.50
CA PRO A 56 -8.32 -10.96 -2.79
C PRO A 56 -7.51 -11.32 -1.55
N HIS A 57 -8.15 -12.00 -0.60
CA HIS A 57 -7.43 -12.69 0.45
C HIS A 57 -6.32 -13.59 -0.15
N PRO A 58 -5.11 -13.63 0.43
CA PRO A 58 -4.69 -13.03 1.71
C PRO A 58 -4.06 -11.62 1.63
N TYR A 59 -4.01 -10.98 0.45
CA TYR A 59 -3.24 -9.75 0.25
C TYR A 59 -3.59 -8.59 1.19
N PRO A 60 -4.87 -8.25 1.47
CA PRO A 60 -5.19 -7.18 2.40
C PRO A 60 -4.56 -7.36 3.79
N MET A 61 -4.52 -8.59 4.31
CA MET A 61 -3.91 -8.87 5.62
C MET A 61 -2.38 -8.81 5.54
N ILE A 62 -1.77 -9.42 4.52
CA ILE A 62 -0.31 -9.38 4.34
C ILE A 62 0.18 -7.94 4.28
N VAL A 63 -0.48 -7.10 3.46
CA VAL A 63 -0.09 -5.71 3.29
C VAL A 63 -0.32 -4.91 4.58
N ARG A 64 -1.46 -5.10 5.26
CA ARG A 64 -1.69 -4.47 6.57
C ARG A 64 -0.58 -4.85 7.56
N ASP A 65 -0.24 -6.12 7.65
CA ASP A 65 0.72 -6.61 8.64
C ASP A 65 2.12 -6.06 8.36
N PHE A 66 2.56 -6.02 7.10
CA PHE A 66 3.82 -5.39 6.73
C PHE A 66 3.84 -3.88 6.94
N GLN A 67 2.69 -3.20 6.80
CA GLN A 67 2.58 -1.76 7.04
C GLN A 67 2.34 -1.40 8.52
N SER A 68 1.97 -2.36 9.37
CA SER A 68 1.65 -2.16 10.79
C SER A 68 2.80 -1.55 11.60
N VAL A 69 4.02 -1.65 11.09
CA VAL A 69 5.21 -1.02 11.67
C VAL A 69 5.02 0.49 11.84
N ILE A 70 4.28 1.14 10.92
CA ILE A 70 4.01 2.58 10.99
C ILE A 70 3.24 2.91 12.27
N GLY A 71 2.16 2.19 12.56
CA GLY A 71 1.36 2.39 13.77
C GLY A 71 2.15 2.09 15.04
N ARG A 72 2.87 0.96 15.07
CA ARG A 72 3.69 0.55 16.22
C ARG A 72 4.75 1.58 16.58
N GLU A 73 5.50 2.06 15.60
CA GLU A 73 6.50 3.11 15.80
C GLU A 73 5.84 4.42 16.25
N THR A 74 4.72 4.79 15.63
CA THR A 74 3.97 5.99 16.00
C THR A 74 3.55 5.94 17.48
N ARG A 75 2.97 4.84 17.96
CA ARG A 75 2.56 4.69 19.37
C ARG A 75 3.72 4.92 20.33
N VAL A 76 4.87 4.30 20.07
CA VAL A 76 6.09 4.50 20.89
C VAL A 76 6.50 5.97 20.87
N GLN A 77 6.54 6.58 19.70
CA GLN A 77 6.93 7.99 19.55
C GLN A 77 5.96 8.96 20.24
N CYS A 78 4.65 8.67 20.24
CA CYS A 78 3.64 9.47 20.95
C CYS A 78 3.91 9.46 22.46
N GLN A 79 4.15 8.27 23.02
CA GLN A 79 4.47 8.10 24.43
C GLN A 79 5.77 8.84 24.80
N GLU A 80 6.81 8.75 23.97
CA GLU A 80 8.09 9.41 24.22
C GLU A 80 8.03 10.94 24.10
N LYS A 81 7.22 11.48 23.18
CA LYS A 81 7.20 12.91 22.87
C LYS A 81 6.23 13.72 23.71
N TRP A 82 5.07 13.16 24.04
CA TRP A 82 4.03 13.88 24.80
C TRP A 82 3.32 13.03 25.86
N GLY A 83 3.78 11.80 26.12
CA GLY A 83 3.38 11.03 27.30
C GLY A 83 2.04 10.30 27.18
N GLY A 84 1.48 10.14 25.99
CA GLY A 84 0.20 9.46 25.81
C GLY A 84 -0.19 9.24 24.35
N LEU A 85 -1.46 8.90 24.13
CA LEU A 85 -2.02 8.66 22.79
C LEU A 85 -2.32 9.99 22.06
N PRO A 86 -2.33 10.00 20.72
CA PRO A 86 -2.83 11.15 19.97
C PRO A 86 -4.36 11.24 20.05
N ASP A 87 -4.93 12.45 19.98
CA ASP A 87 -6.39 12.62 19.86
C ASP A 87 -6.92 12.22 18.48
N ILE A 88 -6.05 12.30 17.46
CA ILE A 88 -6.37 12.03 16.06
C ILE A 88 -5.18 11.34 15.38
N VAL A 89 -5.46 10.28 14.64
CA VAL A 89 -4.55 9.72 13.62
C VAL A 89 -5.21 9.91 12.27
N MET A 90 -4.47 10.50 11.31
CA MET A 90 -5.00 10.85 10.00
C MET A 90 -4.06 10.39 8.89
N ALA A 91 -4.63 9.85 7.82
CA ALA A 91 -3.87 9.33 6.68
C ALA A 91 -4.67 9.44 5.38
N CYS A 92 -3.98 9.54 4.24
CA CYS A 92 -4.63 9.56 2.93
C CYS A 92 -5.03 8.15 2.48
N VAL A 93 -6.15 8.03 1.78
CA VAL A 93 -6.77 6.76 1.40
C VAL A 93 -6.90 6.68 -0.12
N GLY A 94 -5.86 6.16 -0.76
CA GLY A 94 -5.96 5.58 -2.10
C GLY A 94 -6.43 4.13 -2.03
N GLY A 95 -5.50 3.18 -2.16
CA GLY A 95 -5.76 1.76 -1.86
C GLY A 95 -5.67 1.39 -0.37
N GLY A 96 -5.41 2.37 0.51
CA GLY A 96 -5.52 2.23 1.96
C GLY A 96 -4.33 1.63 2.71
N SER A 97 -3.24 1.19 2.06
CA SER A 97 -2.12 0.51 2.74
C SER A 97 -1.42 1.34 3.82
N ASN A 98 -1.11 2.61 3.55
CA ASN A 98 -0.49 3.49 4.54
C ASN A 98 -1.44 3.78 5.71
N ALA A 99 -2.73 4.01 5.40
CA ALA A 99 -3.76 4.33 6.37
C ALA A 99 -4.03 3.15 7.30
N ILE A 100 -4.26 1.95 6.76
CA ILE A 100 -4.45 0.77 7.60
C ILE A 100 -3.19 0.42 8.39
N GLY A 101 -2.00 0.68 7.83
CA GLY A 101 -0.73 0.46 8.53
C GLY A 101 -0.59 1.31 9.79
N ILE A 102 -0.96 2.58 9.74
CA ILE A 102 -0.93 3.46 10.93
C ILE A 102 -2.13 3.21 11.84
N PHE A 103 -3.33 3.02 11.30
CA PHE A 103 -4.57 2.86 12.07
C PHE A 103 -4.64 1.54 12.85
N ASN A 104 -4.06 0.46 12.33
CA ASN A 104 -4.18 -0.88 12.94
C ASN A 104 -3.73 -0.91 14.40
N GLU A 105 -2.75 -0.10 14.77
CA GLU A 105 -2.25 -0.03 16.14
C GLU A 105 -3.22 0.70 17.10
N PHE A 106 -4.12 1.54 16.59
CA PHE A 106 -5.01 2.40 17.39
C PHE A 106 -6.49 2.02 17.25
N ILE A 107 -6.81 0.90 16.58
CA ILE A 107 -8.19 0.54 16.25
C ILE A 107 -9.06 0.22 17.48
N ASP A 108 -8.44 -0.27 18.55
CA ASP A 108 -9.10 -0.60 19.81
C ASP A 108 -9.04 0.55 20.83
N GLU A 109 -8.56 1.74 20.43
CA GLU A 109 -8.40 2.90 21.31
C GLU A 109 -9.53 3.92 21.11
N ASP A 110 -10.61 3.80 21.89
CA ASP A 110 -11.80 4.65 21.77
C ASP A 110 -11.53 6.16 21.91
N SER A 111 -10.44 6.55 22.58
CA SER A 111 -10.04 7.95 22.71
C SER A 111 -9.39 8.55 21.45
N VAL A 112 -9.00 7.71 20.49
CA VAL A 112 -8.25 8.11 19.30
C VAL A 112 -9.18 8.16 18.09
N ARG A 113 -9.34 9.33 17.48
CA ARG A 113 -10.13 9.46 16.25
C ARG A 113 -9.30 9.08 15.03
N LEU A 114 -9.79 8.13 14.24
CA LEU A 114 -9.14 7.69 12.99
C LEU A 114 -9.80 8.37 11.79
N ILE A 115 -9.04 9.15 11.02
CA ILE A 115 -9.56 9.94 9.89
C ILE A 115 -8.84 9.56 8.59
N GLY A 116 -9.58 8.96 7.66
CA GLY A 116 -9.14 8.74 6.28
C GLY A 116 -9.51 9.90 5.36
N VAL A 117 -8.58 10.33 4.49
CA VAL A 117 -8.79 11.41 3.51
C VAL A 117 -8.60 10.87 2.09
N GLU A 118 -9.64 10.88 1.26
CA GLU A 118 -9.63 10.40 -0.14
C GLU A 118 -9.14 11.46 -1.14
#